data_AF-A0A954TNW5-F1
#
_entry.id   AF-A0A954TNW5-F1
#
_cell.length_a   1.000
_cell.length_b   1.000
_cell.length_c   1.000
_cell.angle_alpha   90.00
_cell.angle_beta   90.00
_cell.angle_gamma   90.00
#
_symmetry.space_group_name_H-M   'P 1'
#
loop_
_entity.id
_entity.type
_entity.pdbx_description
1 polymer ?
#
loop_
_entity_poly.entity_id
_entity_poly.type
_entity_poly.pdbx_seq_one_letter_code
_entity_poly.pdbx_strand_id
1 'polypeptide(L)'
;MSQAATRFGAARTTIFAGGLCLFAALGSVAHATDPTLFMVEEDWELVINEPDVKINSPQVAFFLFPDAEHSDCYFQLQMNYAAEDAYSSGGFRVGAFCHETPVDEERSNIRQTLAWDNDKIVWTNAMAVFNGKLMFAVKDGYGMQWGNFGGPEYLVQMDDQELHSLDHYSPEKSLESVDIGFGSNRVSSIRLKTVRLTYSNGQTKTIHVDQSVQK
;
A
#
# COMPACT_ATOMS: atom_id res chain seq x y z
N MET A 1 14.65 -63.11 15.74
CA MET A 1 15.38 -63.35 16.99
C MET A 1 15.11 -62.14 17.88
N SER A 2 14.01 -62.07 18.63
CA SER A 2 13.63 -62.81 19.85
C SER A 2 14.61 -62.61 21.02
N GLN A 3 14.22 -61.73 21.95
CA GLN A 3 14.39 -61.76 23.43
C GLN A 3 13.71 -60.44 23.93
N ALA A 4 12.55 -60.39 24.58
CA ALA A 4 12.00 -61.02 25.79
C ALA A 4 12.45 -60.37 27.12
N ALA A 5 11.42 -60.08 27.94
CA ALA A 5 11.36 -60.05 29.41
C ALA A 5 11.47 -58.71 30.19
N THR A 6 10.29 -58.11 30.40
CA THR A 6 9.62 -57.80 31.68
C THR A 6 10.46 -57.62 32.96
N ARG A 7 10.24 -56.51 33.69
CA ARG A 7 10.08 -56.51 35.16
C ARG A 7 9.09 -55.46 35.65
N PHE A 8 8.15 -55.95 36.46
CA PHE A 8 7.24 -55.21 37.33
C PHE A 8 8.01 -54.52 38.47
N GLY A 9 7.52 -53.35 38.91
CA GLY A 9 8.06 -52.63 40.06
C GLY A 9 7.03 -51.72 40.72
N ALA A 10 6.36 -52.27 41.74
CA ALA A 10 5.75 -51.68 42.93
C ALA A 10 5.18 -50.24 42.92
N ALA A 11 3.89 -50.18 43.24
CA ALA A 11 3.17 -49.00 43.71
C ALA A 11 3.78 -48.40 44.99
N ARG A 12 3.86 -47.06 45.03
CA ARG A 12 4.01 -46.30 46.27
C ARG A 12 3.01 -45.14 46.29
N THR A 13 1.91 -45.39 46.98
CA THR A 13 0.94 -44.40 47.43
C THR A 13 1.64 -43.44 48.39
N THR A 14 1.74 -42.16 48.01
CA THR A 14 2.19 -41.09 48.91
C THR A 14 1.06 -40.09 49.03
N ILE A 15 0.39 -40.10 50.19
CA ILE A 15 -0.62 -39.12 50.60
C ILE A 15 0.13 -37.84 50.97
N PHE A 16 0.04 -36.80 50.15
CA PHE A 16 0.46 -35.45 50.54
C PHE A 16 -0.73 -34.69 51.12
N ALA A 17 -0.60 -34.38 52.41
CA ALA A 17 -1.51 -33.56 53.17
C ALA A 17 -1.37 -32.08 52.79
N GLY A 18 -2.52 -31.42 52.64
CA GLY A 18 -2.79 -30.04 53.07
C GLY A 18 -1.74 -28.97 52.75
N GLY A 19 -1.90 -28.33 51.59
CA GLY A 19 -1.39 -26.99 51.33
C GLY A 19 -2.47 -26.17 50.63
N LEU A 20 -3.22 -25.37 51.39
CA LEU A 20 -4.15 -24.38 50.84
C LEU A 20 -3.30 -23.27 50.20
N CYS A 21 -2.89 -23.45 48.95
CA CYS A 21 -2.30 -22.38 48.16
C CYS A 21 -3.38 -21.34 47.88
N LEU A 22 -3.38 -20.24 48.64
CA LEU A 22 -3.96 -18.98 48.22
C LEU A 22 -3.25 -18.57 46.92
N PHE A 23 -3.80 -18.96 45.77
CA PHE A 23 -3.44 -18.33 44.50
C PHE A 23 -3.99 -16.90 44.56
N ALA A 24 -3.15 -15.97 45.01
CA ALA A 24 -3.35 -14.56 44.74
C ALA A 24 -3.35 -14.42 43.22
N ALA A 25 -4.55 -14.34 42.64
CA ALA A 25 -4.73 -13.96 41.25
C ALA A 25 -4.21 -12.53 41.11
N LEU A 26 -2.91 -12.40 40.82
CA LEU A 26 -2.33 -11.18 40.29
C LEU A 26 -3.02 -10.97 38.94
N GLY A 27 -4.12 -10.21 38.97
CA GLY A 27 -4.81 -9.74 37.78
C GLY A 27 -3.79 -8.95 36.96
N SER A 28 -3.23 -9.60 35.94
CA SER A 28 -2.43 -8.92 34.94
C SER A 28 -3.41 -7.99 34.23
N VAL A 29 -3.25 -6.68 34.46
CA VAL A 29 -3.98 -5.68 33.70
C VAL A 29 -3.44 -5.80 32.28
N ALA A 30 -4.18 -6.52 31.43
CA ALA A 30 -3.90 -6.53 30.01
C ALA A 30 -4.17 -5.10 29.50
N HIS A 31 -3.11 -4.33 29.33
CA HIS A 31 -3.20 -3.09 28.56
C HIS A 31 -3.52 -3.50 27.12
N ALA A 32 -4.74 -3.24 26.69
CA ALA A 32 -5.07 -3.34 25.28
C ALA A 32 -4.20 -2.31 24.56
N THR A 33 -3.24 -2.79 23.76
CA THR A 33 -2.51 -1.93 22.83
C THR A 33 -3.52 -1.36 21.85
N ASP A 34 -3.46 -0.04 21.62
CA ASP A 34 -4.33 0.60 20.64
C ASP A 34 -4.09 -0.04 19.26
N PRO A 35 -5.16 -0.27 18.47
CA PRO A 35 -5.02 -0.82 17.14
C PRO A 35 -4.16 0.09 16.26
N THR A 36 -3.10 -0.46 15.69
CA THR A 36 -2.22 0.22 14.74
C THR A 36 -2.82 0.22 13.33
N LEU A 37 -2.70 1.33 12.60
CA LEU A 37 -3.04 1.41 11.18
C LEU A 37 -1.99 0.63 10.38
N PHE A 38 -2.40 -0.41 9.65
CA PHE A 38 -1.45 -1.23 8.87
C PHE A 38 -1.69 -1.17 7.36
N MET A 39 -2.85 -0.70 6.92
CA MET A 39 -3.17 -0.58 5.50
C MET A 39 -3.99 0.67 5.21
N VAL A 40 -3.63 1.32 4.11
CA VAL A 40 -4.29 2.50 3.55
C VAL A 40 -4.64 2.21 2.10
N GLU A 41 -5.88 2.47 1.70
CA GLU A 41 -6.30 2.43 0.31
C GLU A 41 -6.87 3.79 -0.11
N GLU A 42 -6.45 4.32 -1.25
CA GLU A 42 -6.89 5.60 -1.82
C GLU A 42 -7.55 5.38 -3.18
N ASP A 43 -8.80 5.79 -3.32
CA ASP A 43 -9.53 5.76 -4.59
C ASP A 43 -9.32 7.06 -5.35
N TRP A 44 -8.78 6.97 -6.55
CA TRP A 44 -8.45 8.12 -7.40
C TRP A 44 -9.28 8.17 -8.68
N GLU A 45 -9.49 9.38 -9.18
CA GLU A 45 -10.06 9.66 -10.51
C GLU A 45 -9.16 10.68 -11.23
N LEU A 46 -8.80 10.38 -12.47
CA LEU A 46 -8.10 11.26 -13.41
C LEU A 46 -8.95 11.42 -14.66
N VAL A 47 -9.19 12.66 -15.08
CA VAL A 47 -9.89 12.97 -16.33
C VAL A 47 -8.94 13.69 -17.28
N ILE A 48 -8.71 13.08 -18.43
CA ILE A 48 -7.83 13.58 -19.49
C ILE A 48 -8.64 14.46 -20.46
N ASN A 49 -8.04 15.53 -20.97
CA ASN A 49 -8.62 16.42 -21.97
C ASN A 49 -7.63 16.62 -23.12
N GLU A 50 -8.04 16.34 -24.35
CA GLU A 50 -7.25 16.53 -25.57
C GLU A 50 -5.79 16.03 -25.46
N PRO A 51 -5.53 14.73 -25.20
CA PRO A 51 -4.16 14.22 -25.08
C PRO A 51 -3.39 14.35 -26.41
N ASP A 52 -2.06 14.43 -26.35
CA ASP A 52 -1.20 14.43 -27.53
C ASP A 52 -0.21 13.27 -27.50
N VAL A 53 -0.55 12.27 -28.30
CA VAL A 53 0.21 11.02 -28.42
C VAL A 53 1.60 11.21 -29.01
N LYS A 54 1.84 12.28 -29.79
CA LYS A 54 3.14 12.50 -30.45
C LYS A 54 4.22 12.89 -29.45
N ILE A 55 3.82 13.43 -28.31
CA ILE A 55 4.69 13.94 -27.25
C ILE A 55 4.39 13.30 -25.89
N ASN A 56 3.59 12.22 -25.86
CA ASN A 56 3.21 11.49 -24.65
C ASN A 56 2.62 12.39 -23.55
N SER A 57 1.62 13.20 -23.90
CA SER A 57 1.04 14.19 -23.01
C SER A 57 -0.43 13.89 -22.71
N PRO A 58 -0.88 13.93 -21.44
CA PRO A 58 -0.13 14.38 -20.25
C PRO A 58 0.75 13.27 -19.63
N GLN A 59 1.72 13.64 -18.80
CA GLN A 59 2.45 12.73 -17.90
C GLN A 59 2.17 13.15 -16.46
N VAL A 60 1.71 12.21 -15.64
CA VAL A 60 1.24 12.47 -14.27
C VAL A 60 1.94 11.52 -13.32
N ALA A 61 2.40 12.03 -12.18
CA ALA A 61 3.00 11.23 -11.13
C ALA A 61 2.23 11.43 -9.81
N PHE A 62 2.07 10.35 -9.06
CA PHE A 62 1.49 10.32 -7.73
C PHE A 62 2.56 9.80 -6.79
N PHE A 63 2.75 10.48 -5.67
CA PHE A 63 3.70 10.08 -4.65
C PHE A 63 2.94 9.81 -3.35
N LEU A 64 3.12 8.61 -2.79
CA LEU A 64 2.48 8.17 -1.56
C LEU A 64 3.55 8.00 -0.49
N PHE A 65 3.35 8.69 0.63
CA PHE A 65 4.26 8.68 1.76
C PHE A 65 3.67 7.82 2.88
N PRO A 66 4.37 6.75 3.29
CA PRO A 66 3.97 5.93 4.44
C PRO A 66 3.84 6.72 5.75
N ASP A 67 4.69 7.74 5.91
CA ASP A 67 4.71 8.68 7.01
C ASP A 67 4.72 10.10 6.43
N ALA A 68 3.73 10.94 6.75
CA ALA A 68 3.65 12.29 6.22
C ALA A 68 4.74 13.23 6.77
N GLU A 69 5.38 12.87 7.89
CA GLU A 69 6.46 13.64 8.52
C GLU A 69 7.84 13.30 7.98
N HIS A 70 8.00 12.13 7.35
CA HIS A 70 9.27 11.62 6.82
C HIS A 70 9.17 11.30 5.32
N SER A 71 9.76 12.17 4.48
CA SER A 71 9.70 12.02 3.03
C SER A 71 10.83 11.19 2.41
N ASP A 72 11.71 10.60 3.23
CA ASP A 72 12.90 9.92 2.74
C ASP A 72 12.57 8.63 1.98
N CYS A 73 11.47 7.95 2.33
CA CYS A 73 10.96 6.86 1.52
C CYS A 73 9.52 7.11 1.07
N TYR A 74 9.22 6.72 -0.17
CA TYR A 74 7.92 6.92 -0.79
C TYR A 74 7.64 5.88 -1.86
N PHE A 75 6.37 5.72 -2.19
CA PHE A 75 5.93 5.02 -3.37
C PHE A 75 5.56 6.00 -4.47
N GLN A 76 5.77 5.59 -5.71
CA GLN A 76 5.47 6.40 -6.87
C GLN A 76 4.59 5.61 -7.83
N LEU A 77 3.56 6.26 -8.38
CA LEU A 77 2.84 5.82 -9.58
C LEU A 77 3.01 6.87 -10.66
N GLN A 78 3.61 6.50 -11.79
CA GLN A 78 3.76 7.35 -12.95
C GLN A 78 2.84 6.86 -14.07
N MET A 79 1.96 7.73 -14.56
CA MET A 79 1.05 7.46 -15.66
C MET A 79 1.52 8.13 -16.95
N ASN A 80 1.33 7.41 -18.06
CA ASN A 80 1.73 7.78 -19.41
C ASN A 80 3.23 8.08 -19.56
N TYR A 81 4.05 7.32 -18.83
CA TYR A 81 5.49 7.53 -18.69
C TYR A 81 6.24 7.49 -20.03
N ALA A 82 7.20 8.41 -20.23
CA ALA A 82 7.99 8.50 -21.45
C ALA A 82 9.46 8.90 -21.25
N ALA A 83 10.05 8.69 -20.07
CA ALA A 83 11.35 9.28 -19.73
C ALA A 83 12.60 8.42 -20.05
N GLU A 84 12.45 7.22 -20.63
CA GLU A 84 13.60 6.34 -20.88
C GLU A 84 13.68 5.93 -22.36
N ASP A 85 14.80 6.28 -23.01
CA ASP A 85 15.01 6.16 -24.48
C ASP A 85 14.94 4.73 -25.02
N ALA A 86 15.12 3.72 -24.15
CA ALA A 86 14.99 2.31 -24.50
C ALA A 86 13.56 1.77 -24.36
N TYR A 87 12.64 2.56 -23.81
CA TYR A 87 11.31 2.12 -23.45
C TYR A 87 10.22 2.65 -24.38
N SER A 88 9.26 1.77 -24.68
CA SER A 88 7.99 2.18 -25.26
C SER A 88 7.31 3.22 -24.37
N SER A 89 6.77 4.28 -24.95
CA SER A 89 6.02 5.29 -24.22
C SER A 89 4.64 4.78 -23.76
N GLY A 90 4.07 5.39 -22.72
CA GLY A 90 2.71 5.11 -22.28
C GLY A 90 2.61 4.05 -21.17
N GLY A 91 1.38 3.64 -20.87
CA GLY A 91 1.07 2.79 -19.72
C GLY A 91 1.37 3.46 -18.39
N PHE A 92 1.76 2.66 -17.39
CA PHE A 92 2.15 3.17 -16.08
C PHE A 92 3.35 2.41 -15.51
N ARG A 93 3.98 3.02 -14.52
CA ARG A 93 5.09 2.46 -13.73
C ARG A 93 4.81 2.70 -12.26
N VAL A 94 5.20 1.75 -11.42
CA VAL A 94 5.21 1.90 -9.98
C VAL A 94 6.63 1.71 -9.45
N GLY A 95 6.95 2.37 -8.36
CA GLY A 95 8.26 2.21 -7.72
C GLY A 95 8.23 2.50 -6.24
N ALA A 96 9.08 1.81 -5.49
CA ALA A 96 9.42 2.06 -4.11
C ALA A 96 10.80 2.74 -4.08
N PHE A 97 10.86 3.90 -3.45
CA PHE A 97 12.08 4.70 -3.36
C PHE A 97 12.42 4.92 -1.90
N CYS A 98 13.71 4.87 -1.57
CA CYS A 98 14.20 5.38 -0.31
C CYS A 98 15.53 6.10 -0.47
N HIS A 99 15.67 7.26 0.17
CA HIS A 99 16.77 8.20 0.00
C HIS A 99 17.03 8.51 -1.49
N GLU A 100 15.95 8.76 -2.25
CA GLU A 100 15.97 8.97 -3.71
C GLU A 100 16.56 7.83 -4.55
N THR A 101 16.76 6.66 -3.93
CA THR A 101 17.26 5.46 -4.61
C THR A 101 16.10 4.51 -4.86
N PRO A 102 15.91 4.01 -6.10
CA PRO A 102 14.91 2.99 -6.36
C PRO A 102 15.29 1.70 -5.63
N VAL A 103 14.37 1.17 -4.83
CA VAL A 103 14.52 -0.08 -4.08
C VAL A 103 13.88 -1.23 -4.86
N ASP A 104 12.70 -0.98 -5.42
CA ASP A 104 11.91 -1.96 -6.17
C ASP A 104 11.00 -1.23 -7.15
N GLU A 105 10.80 -1.78 -8.35
CA GLU A 105 10.10 -1.09 -9.43
C GLU A 105 9.41 -2.09 -10.34
N GLU A 106 8.17 -1.76 -10.72
CA GLU A 106 7.40 -2.58 -11.65
C GLU A 106 6.79 -1.73 -12.74
N ARG A 107 6.58 -2.36 -13.90
CA ARG A 107 6.06 -1.67 -15.06
C ARG A 107 4.91 -2.40 -15.71
N SER A 108 3.88 -1.64 -16.07
CA SER A 108 2.72 -2.20 -16.73
C SER A 108 3.03 -2.81 -18.10
N ASN A 109 2.34 -3.90 -18.42
CA ASN A 109 2.35 -4.50 -19.75
C ASN A 109 1.59 -3.65 -20.78
N ILE A 110 0.79 -2.68 -20.30
CA ILE A 110 0.12 -1.67 -21.12
C ILE A 110 1.19 -0.72 -21.66
N ARG A 111 1.28 -0.60 -22.99
CA ARG A 111 2.24 0.28 -23.68
C ARG A 111 1.53 1.36 -24.50
N GLN A 112 0.23 1.50 -24.32
CA GLN A 112 -0.58 2.48 -25.03
C GLN A 112 -0.39 3.86 -24.38
N THR A 113 0.04 4.83 -25.16
CA THR A 113 -0.01 6.25 -24.78
C THR A 113 -1.47 6.71 -24.69
N LEU A 114 -1.78 7.56 -23.71
CA LEU A 114 -3.11 8.17 -23.59
C LEU A 114 -3.44 8.99 -24.86
N ALA A 115 -4.61 8.71 -25.44
CA ALA A 115 -5.00 9.20 -26.76
C ALA A 115 -6.47 9.64 -26.83
N TRP A 116 -7.28 9.28 -25.84
CA TRP A 116 -8.72 9.55 -25.87
C TRP A 116 -9.06 10.80 -25.09
N ASP A 117 -9.78 11.70 -25.75
CA ASP A 117 -10.33 12.88 -25.09
C ASP A 117 -11.42 12.48 -24.09
N ASN A 118 -11.52 13.21 -22.98
CA ASN A 118 -12.41 12.92 -21.86
C ASN A 118 -12.27 11.49 -21.30
N ASP A 119 -11.09 10.86 -21.43
CA ASP A 119 -10.84 9.57 -20.78
C ASP A 119 -10.84 9.73 -19.26
N LYS A 120 -11.69 8.93 -18.61
CA LYS A 120 -11.80 8.86 -17.17
C LYS A 120 -11.12 7.59 -16.70
N ILE A 121 -10.03 7.78 -15.99
CA ILE A 121 -9.22 6.72 -15.40
C ILE A 121 -9.49 6.71 -13.89
N VAL A 122 -9.90 5.55 -13.36
CA VAL A 122 -10.15 5.33 -11.93
C VAL A 122 -9.29 4.17 -11.45
N TRP A 123 -8.78 4.24 -10.22
CA TRP A 123 -7.99 3.15 -9.62
C TRP A 123 -7.92 3.30 -8.10
N THR A 124 -7.40 2.27 -7.44
CA THR A 124 -7.04 2.30 -6.03
C THR A 124 -5.52 2.19 -5.89
N ASN A 125 -4.91 3.13 -5.16
CA ASN A 125 -3.59 2.94 -4.59
C ASN A 125 -3.74 2.21 -3.25
N ALA A 126 -2.99 1.14 -3.02
CA ALA A 126 -3.00 0.40 -1.77
C ALA A 126 -1.60 0.35 -1.18
N MET A 127 -1.45 0.83 0.06
CA MET A 127 -0.21 0.84 0.82
C MET A 127 -0.40 0.04 2.10
N ALA A 128 0.57 -0.79 2.46
CA ALA A 128 0.50 -1.58 3.68
C ALA A 128 1.87 -1.74 4.34
N VAL A 129 1.86 -1.88 5.66
CA VAL A 129 3.00 -2.36 6.44
C VAL A 129 2.67 -3.75 7.00
N PHE A 130 3.52 -4.72 6.68
CA PHE A 130 3.34 -6.10 7.14
C PHE A 130 4.68 -6.85 7.12
N ASN A 131 4.96 -7.63 8.16
CA ASN A 131 6.18 -8.43 8.29
C ASN A 131 7.49 -7.63 8.06
N GLY A 132 7.56 -6.39 8.57
CA GLY A 132 8.75 -5.54 8.44
C GLY A 132 8.96 -4.98 7.03
N LYS A 133 7.93 -5.01 6.18
CA LYS A 133 7.94 -4.47 4.83
C LYS A 133 6.87 -3.40 4.66
N LEU A 134 7.22 -2.34 3.95
CA LEU A 134 6.28 -1.43 3.32
C LEU A 134 6.00 -1.94 1.91
N MET A 135 4.73 -2.00 1.55
CA MET A 135 4.26 -2.53 0.28
C MET A 135 3.32 -1.53 -0.38
N PHE A 136 3.37 -1.47 -1.72
CA PHE A 136 2.47 -0.67 -2.52
C PHE A 136 2.01 -1.42 -3.76
N ALA A 137 0.73 -1.27 -4.08
CA ALA A 137 0.16 -1.79 -5.31
C ALA A 137 -0.90 -0.84 -5.88
N VAL A 138 -1.07 -0.91 -7.20
CA VAL A 138 -2.25 -0.35 -7.88
C VAL A 138 -3.23 -1.49 -8.13
N LYS A 139 -4.50 -1.30 -7.75
CA LYS A 139 -5.57 -2.28 -7.94
C LYS A 139 -6.85 -1.63 -8.45
N ASP A 140 -7.74 -2.46 -8.99
CA ASP A 140 -9.07 -2.05 -9.48
C ASP A 140 -9.01 -0.87 -10.47
N GLY A 141 -7.94 -0.80 -11.26
CA GLY A 141 -7.73 0.23 -12.25
C GLY A 141 -8.62 0.01 -13.47
N TYR A 142 -9.23 1.08 -13.97
CA TYR A 142 -10.00 1.09 -15.20
C TYR A 142 -9.87 2.42 -15.94
N GLY A 143 -9.63 2.38 -17.24
CA GLY A 143 -9.75 3.53 -18.15
C GLY A 143 -10.40 3.10 -19.46
N MET A 144 -11.03 4.03 -20.20
CA MET A 144 -11.70 3.66 -21.45
C MET A 144 -10.72 3.10 -22.48
N GLN A 145 -9.52 3.67 -22.54
CA GLN A 145 -8.48 3.21 -23.47
C GLN A 145 -7.67 2.01 -22.95
N TRP A 146 -7.33 2.02 -21.66
CA TRP A 146 -6.46 1.01 -21.06
C TRP A 146 -7.21 -0.27 -20.64
N GLY A 147 -8.53 -0.23 -20.53
CA GLY A 147 -9.31 -1.32 -19.94
C GLY A 147 -8.98 -1.48 -18.46
N ASN A 148 -9.09 -2.71 -17.95
CA ASN A 148 -8.72 -3.01 -16.57
C ASN A 148 -7.19 -3.06 -16.40
N PHE A 149 -6.69 -2.51 -15.30
CA PHE A 149 -5.28 -2.53 -14.96
C PHE A 149 -5.05 -2.56 -13.44
N GLY A 150 -3.77 -2.71 -13.04
CA GLY A 150 -3.42 -3.02 -11.67
C GLY A 150 -3.49 -4.51 -11.39
N GLY A 151 -3.07 -4.92 -10.20
CA GLY A 151 -2.96 -6.33 -9.82
C GLY A 151 -1.69 -6.64 -9.03
N PRO A 152 -1.58 -7.86 -8.48
CA PRO A 152 -0.45 -8.29 -7.66
C PRO A 152 0.88 -8.31 -8.42
N GLU A 153 0.88 -8.31 -9.75
CA GLU A 153 2.08 -8.22 -10.58
C GLU A 153 2.75 -6.86 -10.55
N TYR A 154 2.09 -5.82 -10.00
CA TYR A 154 2.64 -4.48 -9.83
C TYR A 154 2.83 -4.14 -8.34
N LEU A 155 3.03 -5.18 -7.51
CA LEU A 155 3.39 -5.00 -6.11
C LEU A 155 4.87 -4.64 -6.03
N VAL A 156 5.18 -3.49 -5.43
CA VAL A 156 6.55 -3.09 -5.06
C VAL A 156 6.68 -3.03 -3.56
N GLN A 157 7.88 -3.29 -3.05
CA GLN A 157 8.14 -3.34 -1.62
C GLN A 157 9.50 -2.79 -1.21
N MET A 158 9.60 -2.33 0.04
CA MET A 158 10.85 -1.92 0.67
C MET A 158 10.86 -2.33 2.15
N ASP A 159 12.03 -2.31 2.78
CA ASP A 159 12.13 -2.46 4.24
C ASP A 159 11.36 -1.33 4.93
N ASP A 160 10.69 -1.64 6.06
CA ASP A 160 9.81 -0.69 6.74
C ASP A 160 10.53 0.52 7.36
N GLN A 161 11.86 0.56 7.37
CA GLN A 161 12.64 1.63 8.02
C GLN A 161 12.23 1.88 9.47
N GLU A 162 11.89 0.82 10.21
CA GLU A 162 11.37 0.94 11.59
C GLU A 162 9.95 1.55 11.67
N LEU A 163 9.33 1.86 10.54
CA LEU A 163 7.93 2.28 10.44
C LEU A 163 7.02 1.07 10.58
N HIS A 164 6.69 0.71 11.82
CA HIS A 164 5.87 -0.47 12.12
C HIS A 164 4.34 -0.25 11.94
N SER A 165 3.91 0.98 11.64
CA SER A 165 2.51 1.36 11.39
C SER A 165 2.44 2.53 10.42
N LEU A 166 1.28 2.74 9.79
CA LEU A 166 1.00 3.89 8.94
C LEU A 166 0.25 5.00 9.73
N ASP A 167 0.43 5.07 11.05
CA ASP A 167 -0.37 5.93 11.92
C ASP A 167 -0.18 7.44 11.62
N HIS A 168 0.92 7.80 10.93
CA HIS A 168 1.22 9.16 10.49
C HIS A 168 0.81 9.45 9.04
N TYR A 169 0.08 8.54 8.40
CA TYR A 169 -0.48 8.78 7.07
C TYR A 169 -1.53 9.91 7.09
N SER A 170 -1.56 10.73 6.03
CA SER A 170 -2.53 11.81 5.84
C SER A 170 -2.97 11.90 4.36
N PRO A 171 -4.29 11.94 4.07
CA PRO A 171 -4.80 12.18 2.72
C PRO A 171 -4.36 13.51 2.10
N GLU A 172 -4.17 14.53 2.94
CA GLU A 172 -3.72 15.87 2.52
C GLU A 172 -2.33 15.78 1.87
N LYS A 173 -1.42 15.00 2.46
CA LYS A 173 -0.09 14.79 1.90
C LYS A 173 -0.16 14.15 0.51
N SER A 174 -1.05 13.17 0.30
CA SER A 174 -1.22 12.53 -1.02
C SER A 174 -1.76 13.49 -2.07
N LEU A 175 -2.69 14.38 -1.70
CA LEU A 175 -3.20 15.44 -2.58
C LEU A 175 -2.12 16.46 -2.97
N GLU A 176 -1.29 16.88 -2.01
CA GLU A 176 -0.16 17.79 -2.24
C GLU A 176 0.93 17.13 -3.10
N SER A 177 1.03 15.81 -3.04
CA SER A 177 2.10 15.03 -3.66
C SER A 177 1.68 14.40 -4.99
N VAL A 178 0.83 15.09 -5.75
CA VAL A 178 0.58 14.78 -7.15
C VAL A 178 1.40 15.73 -8.01
N ASP A 179 2.13 15.22 -9.00
CA ASP A 179 2.84 16.00 -10.02
C ASP A 179 2.21 15.84 -11.42
N ILE A 180 2.14 16.92 -12.20
CA ILE A 180 1.80 16.85 -13.63
C ILE A 180 3.03 17.37 -14.36
N GLY A 181 4.04 16.50 -14.48
CA GLY A 181 5.35 16.87 -15.01
C GLY A 181 5.29 17.37 -16.46
N PHE A 182 4.27 16.95 -17.23
CA PHE A 182 4.09 17.44 -18.60
C PHE A 182 2.61 17.48 -19.03
N GLY A 183 2.22 18.58 -19.67
CA GLY A 183 0.88 18.72 -20.28
C GLY A 183 -0.26 18.94 -19.30
N SER A 184 -0.07 19.79 -18.28
CA SER A 184 -1.13 20.11 -17.31
C SER A 184 -2.41 20.62 -17.93
N ASN A 185 -2.33 21.36 -19.05
CA ASN A 185 -3.49 21.82 -19.82
C ASN A 185 -4.30 20.67 -20.49
N ARG A 186 -3.80 19.43 -20.43
CA ARG A 186 -4.45 18.22 -20.93
C ARG A 186 -5.02 17.35 -19.82
N VAL A 187 -5.01 17.84 -18.59
CA VAL A 187 -5.65 17.20 -17.44
C VAL A 187 -6.83 18.07 -17.04
N SER A 188 -8.04 17.54 -17.17
CA SER A 188 -9.28 18.22 -16.79
C SER A 188 -9.46 18.21 -15.28
N SER A 189 -9.21 17.07 -14.63
CA SER A 189 -9.22 16.98 -13.16
C SER A 189 -8.44 15.77 -12.64
N ILE A 190 -7.93 15.90 -11.42
CA ILE A 190 -7.40 14.80 -10.60
C ILE A 190 -8.08 14.89 -9.24
N ARG A 191 -8.67 13.79 -8.77
CA ARG A 191 -9.45 13.75 -7.53
C ARG A 191 -9.13 12.55 -6.67
N LEU A 192 -8.89 12.81 -5.38
CA LEU A 192 -8.91 11.79 -4.34
C LEU A 192 -10.34 11.66 -3.84
N LYS A 193 -10.96 10.52 -4.11
CA LYS A 193 -12.39 10.29 -3.84
C LYS A 193 -12.61 9.82 -2.41
N THR A 194 -11.91 8.77 -2.00
CA THR A 194 -12.14 8.10 -0.72
C THR A 194 -10.83 7.48 -0.24
N VAL A 195 -10.64 7.48 1.08
CA VAL A 195 -9.54 6.79 1.74
C VAL A 195 -10.08 5.77 2.72
N ARG A 196 -9.59 4.53 2.68
CA ARG A 196 -9.91 3.48 3.64
C ARG A 196 -8.68 3.18 4.49
N LEU A 197 -8.86 3.22 5.80
CA LEU A 197 -7.84 2.96 6.80
C LEU A 197 -8.18 1.66 7.52
N THR A 198 -7.35 0.63 7.40
CA THR A 198 -7.57 -0.68 8.04
C THR A 198 -6.57 -0.90 9.17
N TYR A 199 -7.11 -1.14 10.36
CA TYR A 199 -6.38 -1.29 11.61
C TYR A 199 -6.17 -2.77 11.95
N SER A 200 -5.16 -3.06 12.76
CA SER A 200 -4.73 -4.44 13.10
C SER A 200 -5.78 -5.28 13.83
N ASN A 201 -6.82 -4.65 14.38
CA ASN A 201 -7.99 -5.32 14.95
C ASN A 201 -9.08 -5.68 13.92
N GLY A 202 -8.86 -5.41 12.63
CA GLY A 202 -9.80 -5.62 11.53
C GLY A 202 -10.82 -4.49 11.33
N GLN A 203 -10.77 -3.42 12.13
CA GLN A 203 -11.61 -2.25 11.92
C GLN A 203 -11.16 -1.51 10.66
N THR A 204 -12.13 -1.06 9.86
CA THR A 204 -11.88 -0.14 8.74
C THR A 204 -12.59 1.19 9.00
N LYS A 205 -11.87 2.30 8.82
CA LYS A 205 -12.41 3.65 8.82
C LYS A 205 -12.36 4.20 7.40
N THR A 206 -13.51 4.67 6.89
CA THR A 206 -13.61 5.31 5.58
C THR A 206 -13.68 6.82 5.74
N ILE A 207 -12.86 7.54 4.98
CA ILE A 207 -12.85 9.00 4.88
C ILE A 207 -13.30 9.36 3.47
N HIS A 208 -14.40 10.09 3.35
CA HIS A 208 -14.83 10.65 2.07
C HIS A 208 -14.13 11.99 1.87
N VAL A 209 -13.18 12.03 0.94
CA VAL A 209 -12.35 13.20 0.69
C VAL A 209 -13.02 14.08 -0.37
N ASP A 210 -13.25 13.52 -1.57
CA ASP A 210 -13.82 14.21 -2.74
C ASP A 210 -13.18 15.59 -3.03
N GLN A 211 -11.85 15.65 -2.93
CA GLN A 211 -11.07 16.86 -3.19
C GLN A 211 -10.30 16.73 -4.50
N SER A 212 -10.24 17.85 -5.22
CA SER A 212 -9.43 17.95 -6.44
C SER A 212 -8.04 18.45 -6.08
N VAL A 213 -7.01 17.93 -6.77
CA VAL A 213 -5.65 18.46 -6.68
C VAL A 213 -5.66 19.91 -7.18
N GLN A 214 -5.17 20.84 -6.37
CA GLN A 214 -5.04 22.26 -6.76
C GLN A 214 -3.69 22.48 -7.46
N LYS A 215 -3.71 22.93 -8.71
CA LYS A 215 -2.51 23.25 -9.51
C LYS A 215 -2.70 24.47 -10.36
#